data_AF-A0A101CRG0-F1
#
_entry.id   AF-A0A101CRG0-F1
#
_cell.length_a   1.000
_cell.length_b   1.000
_cell.length_c   1.000
_cell.angle_alpha   90.00
_cell.angle_beta   90.00
_cell.angle_gamma   90.00
#
_symmetry.space_group_name_H-M   'P 1'
#
loop_
_entity.id
_entity.type
_entity.pdbx_description
1 polymer ?
#
loop_
_entity_poly.entity_id
_entity_poly.type
_entity_poly.pdbx_seq_one_letter_code
_entity_poly.pdbx_strand_id
1 'polypeptide(L)'
;MVLYPLNSYFKETKMESENFRNSLKRLNKCDQFWDEMQPNEKGRLCQKCDKTIIDFSKMSFAEIAIKMSETNNATCGFYLPEQISEIKTSKISLPLSIGITTLIASTSLANSDTKEAEKHFSNQANQEKLLSELKIQPNNTIKDSILLRGRIEYYDSISKKNLTDSYAYVVIKETKIGCGTAENGDFKIKYLPNSENDKIILSIVAIGFERKEIEIKLESNIDLDLGVILLEKSDQKLTEFWITTRRRNFMGRVWQKIIAPFR
;
A
#
# COMPACT_ATOMS: atom_id res chain seq x y z
N MET A 1 -34.24 25.23 -10.73
CA MET A 1 -32.84 24.88 -10.40
C MET A 1 -32.72 24.87 -8.89
N VAL A 2 -32.78 23.69 -8.27
CA VAL A 2 -32.75 23.55 -6.81
C VAL A 2 -31.29 23.68 -6.37
N LEU A 3 -30.93 24.84 -5.84
CA LEU A 3 -29.63 25.06 -5.22
C LEU A 3 -29.61 24.33 -3.88
N TYR A 4 -29.00 23.15 -3.85
CA TYR A 4 -28.69 22.50 -2.57
C TYR A 4 -27.64 23.35 -1.85
N PRO A 5 -27.87 23.76 -0.59
CA PRO A 5 -26.92 24.57 0.15
C PRO A 5 -25.62 23.79 0.32
N LEU A 6 -24.45 24.44 0.13
CA LEU A 6 -23.10 23.87 0.35
C LEU A 6 -22.95 23.17 1.72
N ASN A 7 -23.79 23.55 2.69
CA ASN A 7 -23.86 22.95 4.01
C ASN A 7 -24.41 21.50 4.01
N SER A 8 -25.24 21.13 3.02
CA SER A 8 -25.72 19.75 2.83
C SER A 8 -24.61 18.84 2.30
N TYR A 9 -23.88 19.30 1.29
CA TYR A 9 -22.73 18.60 0.69
C TYR A 9 -21.59 18.35 1.70
N PHE A 10 -21.29 19.33 2.56
CA PHE A 10 -20.29 19.16 3.62
C PHE A 10 -20.75 18.22 4.73
N LYS A 11 -22.06 18.15 4.99
CA LYS A 11 -22.65 17.24 5.97
C LYS A 11 -22.70 15.81 5.45
N GLU A 12 -22.97 15.62 4.16
CA GLU A 12 -22.94 14.33 3.47
C GLU A 12 -21.52 13.74 3.45
N THR A 13 -20.51 14.51 3.03
CA THR A 13 -19.10 14.06 3.02
C THR A 13 -18.56 13.73 4.43
N LYS A 14 -18.96 14.50 5.46
CA LYS A 14 -18.60 14.19 6.86
C LYS A 14 -19.28 12.92 7.34
N MET A 15 -20.57 12.73 7.05
CA MET A 15 -21.36 11.55 7.39
C MET A 15 -20.84 10.29 6.67
N GLU A 16 -20.45 10.39 5.40
CA GLU A 16 -19.82 9.32 4.61
C GLU A 16 -18.46 8.91 5.20
N SER A 17 -17.64 9.87 5.62
CA SER A 17 -16.33 9.60 6.24
C SER A 17 -16.45 8.95 7.64
N GLU A 18 -17.47 9.31 8.43
CA GLU A 18 -17.74 8.73 9.74
C GLU A 18 -18.34 7.33 9.61
N ASN A 19 -19.26 7.12 8.66
CA ASN A 19 -19.82 5.81 8.34
C ASN A 19 -18.74 4.83 7.85
N PHE A 20 -17.82 5.30 7.01
CA PHE A 20 -16.67 4.54 6.55
C PHE A 20 -15.75 4.12 7.71
N ARG A 21 -15.34 5.07 8.57
CA ARG A 21 -14.50 4.79 9.74
C ARG A 21 -15.18 3.85 10.74
N ASN A 22 -16.48 4.00 10.95
CA ASN A 22 -17.26 3.11 11.81
C ASN A 22 -17.41 1.71 11.21
N SER A 23 -17.50 1.60 9.88
CA SER A 23 -17.53 0.32 9.17
C SER A 23 -16.22 -0.45 9.35
N LEU A 24 -15.08 0.23 9.20
CA LEU A 24 -13.75 -0.36 9.37
C LEU A 24 -13.49 -0.81 10.81
N LYS A 25 -13.96 -0.07 11.81
CA LYS A 25 -13.87 -0.48 13.23
C LYS A 25 -14.64 -1.77 13.55
N ARG A 26 -15.64 -2.14 12.74
CA ARG A 26 -16.45 -3.35 12.92
C ARG A 26 -15.94 -4.55 12.11
N LEU A 27 -14.84 -4.40 11.35
CA LEU A 27 -14.24 -5.51 10.63
C LEU A 27 -13.55 -6.44 11.62
N ASN A 28 -14.14 -7.61 11.80
CA ASN A 28 -13.50 -8.71 12.54
C ASN A 28 -12.47 -9.39 11.64
N LYS A 29 -11.33 -9.78 12.22
CA LYS A 29 -10.32 -10.58 11.52
C LYS A 29 -10.94 -11.91 11.09
N CYS A 30 -10.80 -12.26 9.81
CA CYS A 30 -11.18 -13.58 9.31
C CYS A 30 -9.92 -14.44 9.21
N ASP A 31 -9.96 -15.61 9.86
CA ASP A 31 -8.87 -16.61 9.81
C ASP A 31 -9.23 -17.76 8.85
N GLN A 32 -9.86 -17.47 7.71
CA GLN A 32 -10.03 -18.44 6.63
C GLN A 32 -9.05 -18.13 5.51
N PHE A 33 -8.49 -19.17 4.90
CA PHE A 33 -7.63 -19.02 3.75
C PHE A 33 -8.47 -18.55 2.56
N TRP A 34 -8.05 -17.44 1.95
CA TRP A 34 -8.72 -16.83 0.81
C TRP A 34 -8.90 -17.83 -0.35
N ASP A 35 -7.87 -18.64 -0.61
CA ASP A 35 -7.85 -19.59 -1.71
C ASP A 35 -8.84 -20.74 -1.53
N GLU A 36 -9.19 -21.08 -0.29
CA GLU A 36 -10.17 -22.12 0.06
C GLU A 36 -11.62 -21.62 0.02
N MET A 37 -11.84 -20.30 -0.10
CA MET A 37 -13.19 -19.73 -0.19
C MET A 37 -13.79 -19.90 -1.58
N GLN A 38 -15.11 -20.16 -1.63
CA GLN A 38 -15.83 -20.30 -2.89
C GLN A 38 -15.95 -18.96 -3.64
N PRO A 39 -15.57 -18.88 -4.93
CA PRO A 39 -15.76 -17.68 -5.75
C PRO A 39 -17.24 -17.35 -5.96
N ASN A 40 -17.55 -16.06 -6.09
CA ASN A 40 -18.86 -15.52 -6.47
C ASN A 40 -18.66 -14.26 -7.35
N GLU A 41 -19.73 -13.75 -7.96
CA GLU A 41 -19.75 -12.61 -8.89
C GLU A 41 -19.05 -11.35 -8.37
N LYS A 42 -19.05 -11.14 -7.04
CA LYS A 42 -18.51 -9.93 -6.40
C LYS A 42 -17.24 -10.17 -5.57
N GLY A 43 -16.73 -11.40 -5.50
CA GLY A 43 -15.61 -11.75 -4.63
C GLY A 43 -15.62 -13.23 -4.23
N ARG A 44 -15.42 -13.52 -2.94
CA ARG A 44 -15.46 -14.89 -2.41
C ARG A 44 -16.38 -15.00 -1.19
N LEU A 45 -17.06 -16.13 -1.01
CA LEU A 45 -17.96 -16.36 0.11
C LEU A 45 -17.20 -16.90 1.32
N CYS A 46 -17.27 -16.18 2.44
CA CYS A 46 -16.73 -16.63 3.72
C CYS A 46 -17.68 -17.63 4.37
N GLN A 47 -17.24 -18.88 4.56
CA GLN A 47 -18.07 -19.94 5.16
C GLN A 47 -18.21 -19.79 6.68
N LYS A 48 -17.45 -18.88 7.32
CA LYS A 48 -17.56 -18.60 8.77
C LYS A 48 -18.65 -17.57 9.11
N CYS A 49 -18.89 -16.61 8.23
CA CYS A 49 -19.82 -15.52 8.51
C CYS A 49 -20.87 -15.30 7.43
N ASP A 50 -20.90 -16.16 6.40
CA ASP A 50 -21.80 -16.13 5.25
C ASP A 50 -21.84 -14.77 4.52
N LYS A 51 -20.73 -14.03 4.60
CA LYS A 51 -20.55 -12.75 3.91
C LYS A 51 -19.64 -12.92 2.70
N THR A 52 -19.94 -12.15 1.65
CA THR A 52 -19.02 -12.01 0.52
C THR A 52 -17.88 -11.08 0.92
N ILE A 53 -16.65 -11.56 0.76
CA ILE A 53 -15.43 -10.78 0.93
C ILE A 53 -14.99 -10.30 -0.46
N ILE A 54 -14.83 -8.99 -0.59
CA ILE A 54 -14.38 -8.33 -1.82
C ILE A 54 -12.87 -8.12 -1.77
N ASP A 55 -12.18 -8.35 -2.89
CA ASP A 55 -10.75 -8.06 -2.98
C ASP A 55 -10.50 -6.57 -3.20
N PHE A 56 -9.91 -5.90 -2.20
CA PHE A 56 -9.51 -4.50 -2.25
C PHE A 56 -8.02 -4.31 -2.49
N SER A 57 -7.23 -5.39 -2.69
CA SER A 57 -5.77 -5.32 -2.82
C SER A 57 -5.28 -4.42 -3.96
N LYS A 58 -6.12 -4.22 -4.98
CA LYS A 58 -5.82 -3.37 -6.15
C LYS A 58 -6.47 -1.98 -6.11
N MET A 59 -7.19 -1.65 -5.05
CA MET A 59 -7.89 -0.37 -4.91
C MET A 59 -7.11 0.59 -4.00
N SER A 60 -7.12 1.86 -4.36
CA SER A 60 -6.64 2.94 -3.49
C SER A 60 -7.60 3.15 -2.32
N PHE A 61 -7.11 3.79 -1.24
CA PHE A 61 -7.93 4.11 -0.08
C PHE A 61 -9.18 4.93 -0.44
N ALA A 62 -9.05 5.89 -1.37
CA ALA A 62 -10.17 6.71 -1.83
C ALA A 62 -11.23 5.88 -2.56
N GLU A 63 -10.82 4.94 -3.42
CA GLU A 63 -11.73 4.04 -4.13
C GLU A 63 -12.43 3.08 -3.16
N ILE A 64 -11.72 2.56 -2.16
CA ILE A 64 -12.30 1.73 -1.10
C ILE A 64 -13.34 2.53 -0.32
N ALA A 65 -13.06 3.80 0.00
CA ALA A 65 -14.00 4.66 0.72
C ALA A 65 -15.29 4.93 -0.07
N ILE A 66 -15.17 5.23 -1.37
CA ILE A 66 -16.32 5.40 -2.27
C ILE A 66 -17.11 4.09 -2.38
N LYS A 67 -16.42 2.95 -2.56
CA LYS A 67 -17.10 1.66 -2.70
C LYS A 67 -17.86 1.25 -1.44
N MET A 68 -17.33 1.60 -0.28
CA MET A 68 -17.98 1.32 1.00
C MET A 68 -19.10 2.32 1.33
N SER A 69 -19.06 3.56 0.80
CA SER A 69 -20.15 4.53 0.99
C SER A 69 -21.38 4.21 0.15
N GLU A 70 -21.21 3.54 -1.00
CA GLU A 70 -22.32 3.00 -1.81
C GLU A 70 -23.15 1.94 -1.05
N THR A 71 -22.57 1.33 -0.01
CA THR A 71 -23.22 0.29 0.79
C THR A 71 -23.54 0.80 2.20
N ASN A 72 -24.81 0.85 2.58
CA ASN A 72 -25.22 1.18 3.96
C ASN A 72 -24.77 0.15 5.02
N ASN A 73 -24.15 -0.96 4.61
CA ASN A 73 -23.70 -2.05 5.47
C ASN A 73 -22.18 -2.21 5.45
N ALA A 74 -21.61 -2.78 6.52
CA ALA A 74 -20.19 -3.13 6.52
C ALA A 74 -19.91 -4.24 5.51
N THR A 75 -19.21 -3.87 4.44
CA THR A 75 -18.69 -4.78 3.43
C THR A 75 -17.39 -5.42 3.93
N CYS A 76 -17.31 -6.75 3.90
CA CYS A 76 -16.09 -7.47 4.24
C CYS A 76 -15.10 -7.38 3.08
N GLY A 77 -13.82 -7.18 3.40
CA GLY A 77 -12.78 -6.96 2.40
C GLY A 77 -11.51 -7.73 2.67
N PHE A 78 -10.80 -8.09 1.61
CA PHE A 78 -9.41 -8.51 1.63
C PHE A 78 -8.54 -7.28 1.40
N TYR A 79 -7.71 -6.95 2.39
CA TYR A 79 -6.89 -5.75 2.41
C TYR A 79 -5.42 -6.12 2.55
N LEU A 80 -4.56 -5.35 1.91
CA LEU A 80 -3.12 -5.37 2.19
C LEU A 80 -2.85 -4.75 3.56
N PRO A 81 -1.83 -5.22 4.31
CA PRO A 81 -1.46 -4.66 5.61
C PRO A 81 -1.23 -3.14 5.58
N GLU A 82 -0.67 -2.63 4.49
CA GLU A 82 -0.38 -1.21 4.27
C GLU A 82 -1.66 -0.37 4.23
N GLN A 83 -2.72 -0.84 3.54
CA GLN A 83 -4.02 -0.17 3.46
C GLN A 83 -4.69 -0.05 4.85
N ILE A 84 -4.56 -1.08 5.69
CA ILE A 84 -5.07 -1.06 7.07
C ILE A 84 -4.27 -0.10 7.96
N SER A 85 -2.97 0.07 7.69
CA SER A 85 -2.11 0.96 8.48
C SER A 85 -2.45 2.43 8.25
N GLU A 86 -2.73 2.82 7.00
CA GLU A 86 -3.09 4.18 6.60
C GLU A 86 -4.46 4.62 7.15
N ILE A 87 -5.39 3.67 7.25
CA ILE A 87 -6.70 3.86 7.92
C ILE A 87 -6.53 4.39 9.35
N LYS A 88 -5.54 3.90 10.09
CA LYS A 88 -5.35 4.19 11.53
C LYS A 88 -4.68 5.55 11.77
N THR A 89 -4.02 6.13 10.77
CA THR A 89 -3.17 7.33 10.92
C THR A 89 -3.74 8.60 10.31
N SER A 90 -4.88 8.54 9.60
CA SER A 90 -5.51 9.73 8.98
C SER A 90 -6.15 10.69 10.00
N LYS A 91 -5.34 11.42 10.76
CA LYS A 91 -5.76 12.69 11.35
C LYS A 91 -5.75 13.72 10.24
N ILE A 92 -6.92 14.00 9.69
CA ILE A 92 -7.10 15.11 8.75
C ILE A 92 -6.83 16.41 9.52
N SER A 93 -5.62 16.93 9.41
CA SER A 93 -5.28 18.29 9.87
C SER A 93 -5.54 19.26 8.73
N LEU A 94 -6.77 19.77 8.63
CA LEU A 94 -7.03 20.94 7.80
C LEU A 94 -6.60 22.19 8.58
N PRO A 95 -5.66 23.01 8.09
CA PRO A 95 -5.42 24.33 8.65
C PRO A 95 -6.61 25.24 8.30
N LEU A 96 -7.49 25.48 9.27
CA LEU A 96 -8.59 26.42 9.15
C LEU A 96 -8.05 27.84 9.40
N SER A 97 -7.49 28.47 8.37
CA SER A 97 -7.13 29.89 8.44
C SER A 97 -7.41 30.60 7.11
N ILE A 98 -8.69 30.91 6.87
CA ILE A 98 -9.08 32.11 6.13
C ILE A 98 -10.22 32.73 6.93
N GLY A 99 -9.87 33.74 7.73
CA GLY A 99 -10.82 34.58 8.44
C GLY A 99 -11.68 35.34 7.46
N ILE A 100 -12.99 35.31 7.69
CA ILE A 100 -13.96 36.13 6.98
C ILE A 100 -13.90 37.53 7.59
N THR A 101 -13.19 38.45 6.95
CA THR A 101 -13.31 39.90 7.21
C THR A 101 -14.35 40.50 6.27
N THR A 102 -15.53 40.68 6.85
CA THR A 102 -16.65 41.60 6.58
C THR A 102 -16.50 42.71 5.52
N LEU A 103 -17.48 42.72 4.60
CA LEU A 103 -18.36 43.85 4.19
C LEU A 103 -17.77 45.27 4.03
N ILE A 104 -17.61 45.72 2.79
CA ILE A 104 -17.86 47.10 2.30
C ILE A 104 -18.40 46.94 0.86
N ALA A 105 -19.71 47.01 0.64
CA ALA A 105 -20.52 48.20 0.32
C ALA A 105 -20.65 48.46 -1.19
N SER A 106 -21.86 48.84 -1.54
CA SER A 106 -22.54 48.80 -2.83
C SER A 106 -22.08 49.82 -3.88
N THR A 107 -22.44 49.48 -5.12
CA THR A 107 -22.62 50.33 -6.33
C THR A 107 -21.38 50.75 -7.12
N SER A 108 -21.17 50.07 -8.25
CA SER A 108 -20.77 50.69 -9.51
C SER A 108 -21.39 49.89 -10.65
N LEU A 109 -22.20 50.57 -11.44
CA LEU A 109 -22.92 50.07 -12.59
C LEU A 109 -21.97 49.96 -13.80
N ALA A 110 -22.25 49.01 -14.70
CA ALA A 110 -21.77 48.90 -16.10
C ALA A 110 -20.27 48.53 -16.26
N ASN A 111 -19.85 47.50 -17.01
CA ASN A 111 -20.40 46.83 -18.18
C ASN A 111 -19.75 45.45 -18.43
N SER A 112 -20.45 44.69 -19.28
CA SER A 112 -19.97 43.64 -20.21
C SER A 112 -19.21 42.44 -19.64
N ASP A 113 -19.93 41.33 -19.45
CA ASP A 113 -19.82 40.15 -20.33
C ASP A 113 -20.40 38.93 -19.60
N THR A 114 -21.60 38.49 -19.97
CA THR A 114 -22.10 37.17 -19.60
C THR A 114 -22.15 36.31 -20.85
N LYS A 115 -21.07 35.58 -21.10
CA LYS A 115 -21.15 34.32 -21.85
C LYS A 115 -21.42 33.21 -20.84
N GLU A 116 -22.58 32.61 -21.00
CA GLU A 116 -23.03 31.41 -20.31
C GLU A 116 -22.03 30.27 -20.53
N ALA A 117 -21.62 29.63 -19.44
CA ALA A 117 -20.93 28.37 -19.47
C ALA A 117 -21.96 27.25 -19.45
N GLU A 118 -22.30 26.72 -20.62
CA GLU A 118 -22.93 25.40 -20.74
C GLU A 118 -21.89 24.34 -21.05
N LYS A 119 -22.12 23.20 -20.40
CA LYS A 119 -21.25 22.06 -20.24
C LYS A 119 -21.71 20.99 -21.21
N HIS A 120 -20.91 20.62 -22.21
CA HIS A 120 -21.10 19.37 -22.94
C HIS A 120 -19.80 18.60 -23.10
N PHE A 121 -19.79 17.44 -22.46
CA PHE A 121 -18.92 16.30 -22.69
C PHE A 121 -19.12 15.78 -24.10
N SER A 122 -18.05 15.64 -24.89
CA SER A 122 -17.73 14.55 -25.82
C SER A 122 -16.66 15.02 -26.81
N ASN A 123 -15.51 14.35 -26.83
CA ASN A 123 -14.99 13.65 -28.01
C ASN A 123 -13.53 13.27 -27.81
N GLN A 124 -13.36 11.95 -27.75
CA GLN A 124 -12.15 11.21 -28.03
C GLN A 124 -11.71 11.52 -29.47
N ALA A 125 -10.59 12.24 -29.62
CA ALA A 125 -9.67 12.22 -30.76
C ALA A 125 -8.71 13.42 -30.63
N ASN A 126 -7.57 13.24 -29.98
CA ASN A 126 -6.34 14.03 -30.20
C ASN A 126 -5.20 13.59 -29.26
N GLN A 127 -4.99 12.28 -29.12
CA GLN A 127 -3.86 11.75 -28.33
C GLN A 127 -2.66 11.30 -29.17
N GLU A 128 -2.55 11.77 -30.42
CA GLU A 128 -1.37 11.52 -31.27
C GLU A 128 -0.41 12.71 -31.39
N LYS A 129 -0.67 13.84 -30.72
CA LYS A 129 0.19 15.05 -30.84
C LYS A 129 1.03 15.38 -29.60
N LEU A 130 1.09 14.50 -28.59
CA LEU A 130 2.01 14.67 -27.44
C LEU A 130 3.29 13.84 -27.56
N LEU A 131 3.40 12.98 -28.58
CA LEU A 131 4.55 12.08 -28.80
C LEU A 131 5.62 12.62 -29.76
N SER A 132 5.50 13.86 -30.27
CA SER A 132 6.40 14.38 -31.30
C SER A 132 7.25 15.59 -30.90
N GLU A 133 7.24 16.01 -29.63
CA GLU A 133 8.13 17.09 -29.14
C GLU A 133 8.86 16.68 -27.85
N LEU A 134 9.59 15.58 -27.92
CA LEU A 134 10.77 15.39 -27.06
C LEU A 134 12.01 15.39 -27.97
N LYS A 135 12.39 16.60 -28.41
CA LYS A 135 13.72 16.82 -28.99
C LYS A 135 14.75 16.58 -27.88
N ILE A 136 15.47 15.47 -28.01
CA ILE A 136 16.65 15.14 -27.22
C ILE A 136 17.73 16.19 -27.54
N GLN A 137 18.16 16.93 -26.52
CA GLN A 137 19.54 17.42 -26.44
C GLN A 137 20.27 16.61 -25.36
N PRO A 138 21.53 16.25 -25.56
CA PRO A 138 22.30 15.49 -24.59
C PRO A 138 22.73 16.46 -23.49
N ASN A 139 21.87 16.67 -22.50
CA ASN A 139 22.35 17.16 -21.23
C ASN A 139 23.15 16.01 -20.63
N ASN A 140 24.44 16.26 -20.35
CA ASN A 140 25.23 15.42 -19.47
C ASN A 140 24.51 15.38 -18.12
N THR A 141 23.64 14.39 -17.94
CA THR A 141 22.94 14.14 -16.69
C THR A 141 24.00 13.61 -15.74
N ILE A 142 24.49 14.46 -14.85
CA ILE A 142 25.11 13.98 -13.62
C ILE A 142 24.02 13.14 -12.96
N LYS A 143 24.21 11.82 -13.00
CA LYS A 143 23.18 10.86 -12.65
C LYS A 143 23.17 10.73 -11.14
N ASP A 144 22.50 11.64 -10.44
CA ASP A 144 22.53 11.71 -8.96
C ASP A 144 22.22 10.36 -8.30
N SER A 145 21.38 9.53 -8.92
CA SER A 145 21.09 8.18 -8.42
C SER A 145 21.69 7.07 -9.27
N ILE A 146 22.20 6.05 -8.60
CA ILE A 146 22.59 4.76 -9.16
C ILE A 146 21.40 3.80 -9.15
N LEU A 147 21.26 2.99 -10.19
CA LEU A 147 20.30 1.90 -10.22
C LEU A 147 21.01 0.56 -10.02
N LEU A 148 20.68 -0.10 -8.91
CA LEU A 148 21.10 -1.46 -8.59
C LEU A 148 20.09 -2.44 -9.19
N ARG A 149 20.56 -3.44 -9.91
CA ARG A 149 19.72 -4.50 -10.50
C ARG A 149 20.32 -5.87 -10.27
N GLY A 150 19.50 -6.89 -10.33
CA GLY A 150 19.94 -8.29 -10.33
C GLY A 150 18.74 -9.23 -10.34
N ARG A 151 19.03 -10.53 -10.30
CA ARG A 151 18.06 -11.61 -10.23
C ARG A 151 18.36 -12.54 -9.07
N ILE A 152 17.33 -12.98 -8.37
CA ILE A 152 17.44 -13.88 -7.23
C ILE A 152 17.00 -15.28 -7.64
N GLU A 153 17.87 -16.24 -7.41
CA GLU A 153 17.64 -17.65 -7.70
C GLU A 153 18.00 -18.53 -6.51
N TYR A 154 17.48 -19.75 -6.49
CA TYR A 154 17.89 -20.79 -5.56
C TYR A 154 17.90 -22.14 -6.27
N TYR A 155 18.73 -23.05 -5.77
CA TYR A 155 18.77 -24.41 -6.30
C TYR A 155 17.67 -25.27 -5.68
N ASP A 156 16.77 -25.80 -6.51
CA ASP A 156 15.80 -26.80 -6.08
C ASP A 156 16.36 -28.21 -6.27
N SER A 157 16.55 -28.92 -5.15
CA SER A 157 17.00 -30.30 -5.12
C SER A 157 15.99 -31.28 -5.73
N ILE A 158 14.70 -30.94 -5.75
CA ILE A 158 13.65 -31.80 -6.33
C ILE A 158 13.67 -31.67 -7.85
N SER A 159 13.58 -30.44 -8.35
CA SER A 159 13.59 -30.15 -9.78
C SER A 159 14.99 -30.23 -10.42
N LYS A 160 16.05 -30.33 -9.62
CA LYS A 160 17.47 -30.36 -10.03
C LYS A 160 17.85 -29.19 -10.94
N LYS A 161 17.33 -28.00 -10.65
CA LYS A 161 17.60 -26.77 -11.42
C LYS A 161 17.49 -25.54 -10.52
N ASN A 162 18.03 -24.43 -11.00
CA ASN A 162 17.77 -23.14 -10.37
C ASN A 162 16.35 -22.68 -10.68
N LEU A 163 15.69 -22.16 -9.65
CA LEU A 163 14.38 -21.51 -9.72
C LEU A 163 14.54 -20.07 -9.26
N THR A 164 13.72 -19.18 -9.80
CA THR A 164 13.66 -17.78 -9.38
C THR A 164 12.87 -17.64 -8.10
N ASP A 165 13.29 -16.74 -7.21
CA ASP A 165 12.54 -16.40 -6.00
C ASP A 165 11.75 -15.11 -6.23
N SER A 166 10.41 -15.20 -6.21
CA SER A 166 9.49 -14.08 -6.38
C SER A 166 9.03 -13.43 -5.07
N TYR A 167 9.52 -13.92 -3.92
CA TYR A 167 9.13 -13.49 -2.58
C TYR A 167 10.31 -12.97 -1.76
N ALA A 168 11.51 -12.99 -2.31
CA ALA A 168 12.68 -12.40 -1.70
C ALA A 168 12.55 -10.87 -1.60
N TYR A 169 13.02 -10.32 -0.48
CA TYR A 169 13.07 -8.89 -0.21
C TYR A 169 14.52 -8.44 -0.15
N VAL A 170 14.84 -7.40 -0.93
CA VAL A 170 16.18 -6.82 -1.02
C VAL A 170 16.17 -5.46 -0.33
N VAL A 171 17.05 -5.25 0.64
CA VAL A 171 17.13 -4.01 1.41
C VAL A 171 18.57 -3.54 1.54
N ILE A 172 18.79 -2.23 1.43
CA ILE A 172 20.07 -1.63 1.79
C ILE A 172 20.09 -1.44 3.30
N LYS A 173 21.01 -2.12 4.00
CA LYS A 173 21.10 -2.07 5.48
C LYS A 173 21.22 -0.63 5.96
N GLU A 174 20.67 -0.37 7.14
CA GLU A 174 20.64 0.96 7.79
C GLU A 174 19.79 2.01 7.07
N THR A 175 19.09 1.62 6.00
CA THR A 175 18.14 2.47 5.28
C THR A 175 16.74 1.85 5.25
N LYS A 176 15.76 2.63 4.80
CA LYS A 176 14.42 2.12 4.46
C LYS A 176 14.29 1.80 2.96
N ILE A 177 15.39 1.84 2.22
CA ILE A 177 15.41 1.64 0.77
C ILE A 177 15.51 0.14 0.50
N GLY A 178 14.49 -0.39 -0.17
CA GLY A 178 14.43 -1.78 -0.56
C GLY A 178 13.32 -2.03 -1.56
N CYS A 179 13.25 -3.25 -2.08
CA CYS A 179 12.17 -3.69 -2.93
C CYS A 179 11.97 -5.21 -2.81
N GLY A 180 10.75 -5.66 -3.10
CA GLY A 180 10.49 -7.06 -3.39
C GLY A 180 11.06 -7.45 -4.76
N THR A 181 11.25 -8.75 -4.94
CA THR A 181 11.52 -9.36 -6.24
C THR A 181 10.24 -9.46 -7.07
N ALA A 182 10.38 -9.40 -8.40
CA ALA A 182 9.31 -9.68 -9.33
C ALA A 182 9.10 -11.20 -9.52
N GLU A 183 8.07 -11.59 -10.27
CA GLU A 183 7.76 -13.01 -10.55
C GLU A 183 8.94 -13.78 -11.17
N ASN A 184 9.76 -13.09 -11.97
CA ASN A 184 10.96 -13.64 -12.59
C ASN A 184 12.22 -13.55 -11.71
N GLY A 185 12.08 -13.20 -10.43
CA GLY A 185 13.18 -13.02 -9.48
C GLY A 185 14.00 -11.75 -9.65
N ASP A 186 13.67 -10.88 -10.61
CA ASP A 186 14.41 -9.64 -10.83
C ASP A 186 14.08 -8.61 -9.75
N PHE A 187 15.07 -7.80 -9.37
CA PHE A 187 14.90 -6.64 -8.48
C PHE A 187 15.57 -5.39 -9.06
N LYS A 188 15.05 -4.22 -8.68
CA LYS A 188 15.58 -2.92 -9.10
C LYS A 188 15.48 -1.92 -7.95
N ILE A 189 16.61 -1.42 -7.48
CA ILE A 189 16.68 -0.44 -6.39
C ILE A 189 17.38 0.81 -6.89
N LYS A 190 16.68 1.95 -6.78
CA LYS A 190 17.28 3.26 -7.02
C LYS A 190 17.91 3.75 -5.71
N TYR A 191 19.18 4.12 -5.76
CA TYR A 191 19.94 4.59 -4.62
C TYR A 191 20.68 5.88 -4.94
N LEU A 192 20.73 6.81 -3.98
CA LEU A 192 21.44 8.09 -4.08
C LEU A 192 22.67 8.00 -3.18
N PRO A 193 23.90 7.88 -3.73
CA PRO A 193 25.12 7.82 -2.94
C PRO A 193 25.36 9.13 -2.19
N ASN A 194 25.83 9.04 -0.96
CA ASN A 194 26.22 10.21 -0.17
C ASN A 194 27.63 10.73 -0.52
N SER A 195 28.47 9.90 -1.16
CA SER A 195 29.83 10.25 -1.58
C SER A 195 30.30 9.43 -2.78
N GLU A 196 31.39 9.84 -3.43
CA GLU A 196 31.96 9.17 -4.62
C GLU A 196 32.50 7.76 -4.36
N ASN A 197 32.60 7.34 -3.09
CA ASN A 197 33.05 6.00 -2.67
C ASN A 197 32.13 5.43 -1.58
N ASP A 198 30.83 5.69 -1.71
CA ASP A 198 29.87 5.21 -0.73
C ASP A 198 29.85 3.68 -0.68
N LYS A 199 29.70 3.15 0.53
CA LYS A 199 29.66 1.71 0.79
C LYS A 199 28.30 1.34 1.29
N ILE A 200 27.67 0.40 0.63
CA ILE A 200 26.38 -0.12 1.03
C ILE A 200 26.46 -1.62 1.24
N ILE A 201 25.64 -2.12 2.15
CA ILE A 201 25.44 -3.55 2.34
C ILE A 201 24.03 -3.89 1.87
N LEU A 202 23.95 -4.68 0.80
CA LEU A 202 22.70 -5.22 0.29
C LEU A 202 22.36 -6.50 1.07
N SER A 203 21.26 -6.49 1.81
CA SER A 203 20.74 -7.65 2.53
C SER A 203 19.55 -8.22 1.78
N ILE A 204 19.67 -9.48 1.36
CA ILE A 204 18.60 -10.27 0.75
C ILE A 204 18.01 -11.20 1.80
N VAL A 205 16.69 -11.16 1.96
CA VAL A 205 15.94 -12.01 2.88
C VAL A 205 14.84 -12.73 2.10
N ALA A 206 14.80 -14.05 2.19
CA ALA A 206 13.73 -14.87 1.63
C ALA A 206 13.32 -15.95 2.64
N ILE A 207 12.07 -16.40 2.55
CA ILE A 207 11.53 -17.38 3.49
C ILE A 207 12.19 -18.73 3.25
N GLY A 208 12.78 -19.34 4.29
CA GLY A 208 13.45 -20.62 4.19
C GLY A 208 14.90 -20.55 3.68
N PHE A 209 15.45 -19.35 3.48
CA PHE A 209 16.83 -19.14 3.04
C PHE A 209 17.62 -18.35 4.07
N GLU A 210 18.93 -18.55 4.08
CA GLU A 210 19.82 -17.73 4.88
C GLU A 210 19.86 -16.30 4.36
N ARG A 211 19.98 -15.34 5.28
CA ARG A 211 20.15 -13.94 4.89
C ARG A 211 21.48 -13.81 4.16
N LYS A 212 21.43 -13.36 2.91
CA LYS A 212 22.63 -13.07 2.13
C LYS A 212 22.97 -11.60 2.20
N GLU A 213 24.19 -11.26 2.59
CA GLU A 213 24.67 -9.88 2.66
C GLU A 213 25.79 -9.68 1.63
N ILE A 214 25.71 -8.62 0.83
CA ILE A 214 26.68 -8.29 -0.21
C ILE A 214 27.17 -6.86 0.02
N GLU A 215 28.46 -6.70 0.28
CA GLU A 215 29.10 -5.38 0.37
C GLU A 215 29.37 -4.86 -1.04
N ILE A 216 28.87 -3.66 -1.34
CA ILE A 216 29.03 -3.00 -2.64
C ILE A 216 29.74 -1.68 -2.40
N LYS A 217 30.86 -1.49 -3.10
CA LYS A 217 31.55 -0.20 -3.23
C LYS A 217 31.01 0.49 -4.47
N LEU A 218 30.42 1.67 -4.30
CA LEU A 218 29.86 2.44 -5.39
C LEU A 218 30.95 3.34 -5.97
N GLU A 219 31.37 3.05 -7.19
CA GLU A 219 32.26 3.91 -7.97
C GLU A 219 31.39 4.77 -8.90
N SER A 220 31.32 6.08 -8.60
CA SER A 220 30.69 7.17 -9.37
C SER A 220 29.54 6.81 -10.34
N ASN A 221 28.29 7.12 -9.98
CA ASN A 221 27.09 7.30 -10.85
C ASN A 221 26.79 6.27 -11.97
N ILE A 222 27.43 5.10 -11.96
CA ILE A 222 27.21 4.02 -12.93
C ILE A 222 26.17 3.07 -12.36
N ASP A 223 25.20 2.66 -13.19
CA ASP A 223 24.24 1.62 -12.82
C ASP A 223 24.97 0.30 -12.60
N LEU A 224 24.63 -0.38 -11.50
CA LEU A 224 25.27 -1.63 -11.13
C LEU A 224 24.32 -2.79 -11.39
N ASP A 225 24.76 -3.72 -12.23
CA ASP A 225 24.11 -5.01 -12.40
C ASP A 225 24.87 -6.07 -11.60
N LEU A 226 24.19 -6.65 -10.62
CA LEU A 226 24.71 -7.69 -9.72
C LEU A 226 24.54 -9.09 -10.30
N GLY A 227 23.91 -9.23 -11.47
CA GLY A 227 23.68 -10.50 -12.13
C GLY A 227 22.79 -11.43 -11.30
N VAL A 228 23.09 -12.73 -11.33
CA VAL A 228 22.33 -13.75 -10.59
C VAL A 228 22.91 -13.95 -9.19
N ILE A 229 22.06 -13.76 -8.19
CA ILE A 229 22.36 -13.95 -6.77
C ILE A 229 21.69 -15.24 -6.31
N LEU A 230 22.50 -16.27 -6.03
CA LEU A 230 22.02 -17.56 -5.52
C LEU A 230 21.83 -17.53 -4.00
N LEU A 231 20.68 -18.00 -3.53
CA LEU A 231 20.37 -18.16 -2.12
C LEU A 231 20.71 -19.57 -1.61
N GLU A 232 21.17 -19.62 -0.36
CA GLU A 232 21.46 -20.86 0.36
C GLU A 232 20.29 -21.18 1.30
N LYS A 233 19.83 -22.44 1.30
CA LYS A 233 18.72 -22.86 2.16
C LYS A 233 19.15 -22.72 3.62
N SER A 234 18.25 -22.20 4.46
CA SER A 234 18.51 -22.12 5.89
C SER A 234 18.29 -23.48 6.53
N ASP A 235 19.32 -24.03 7.17
CA ASP A 235 19.22 -25.25 7.98
C ASP A 235 18.55 -24.95 9.32
N GLN A 236 17.28 -24.52 9.28
CA GLN A 236 16.49 -24.39 10.50
C GLN A 236 15.96 -25.75 10.92
N LYS A 237 16.60 -26.33 11.95
CA LYS A 237 16.01 -27.42 12.72
C LYS A 237 14.74 -26.90 13.37
N LEU A 238 13.59 -27.39 12.91
CA LEU A 238 12.31 -27.18 13.59
C LEU A 238 12.38 -27.82 14.97
N THR A 239 12.62 -27.02 15.99
CA THR A 239 12.44 -27.44 17.38
C THR A 239 10.95 -27.40 17.68
N GLU A 240 10.35 -28.56 17.88
CA GLU A 240 8.98 -28.65 18.38
C GLU A 240 8.93 -28.06 19.79
N PHE A 241 7.99 -27.14 20.02
CA PHE A 241 7.66 -26.68 21.36
C PHE A 241 6.17 -26.89 21.60
N TRP A 242 5.84 -27.57 22.69
CA TRP A 242 4.47 -27.70 23.17
C TRP A 242 4.18 -26.61 24.18
N ILE A 243 3.15 -25.81 23.92
CA ILE A 243 2.60 -24.90 24.91
C ILE A 243 1.65 -25.71 25.80
N THR A 244 2.15 -26.23 26.92
CA THR A 244 1.29 -26.82 27.95
C THR A 244 0.65 -25.70 28.77
N THR A 245 -0.45 -25.12 28.29
CA THR A 245 -1.29 -24.28 29.16
C THR A 245 -2.11 -25.19 30.06
N ARG A 246 -1.74 -25.27 31.35
CA ARG A 246 -2.61 -25.92 32.34
C ARG A 246 -3.93 -25.16 32.39
N ARG A 247 -5.01 -25.77 31.90
CA ARG A 247 -6.35 -25.17 31.96
C ARG A 247 -6.65 -24.84 33.42
N ARG A 248 -6.76 -23.55 33.73
CA ARG A 248 -7.14 -23.11 35.09
C ARG A 248 -8.46 -23.79 35.47
N ASN A 249 -8.53 -24.26 36.72
CA ASN A 249 -9.75 -24.82 37.28
C ASN A 249 -10.90 -23.79 37.19
N PHE A 250 -12.13 -24.26 37.37
CA PHE A 250 -13.33 -23.41 37.26
C PHE A 250 -13.18 -22.11 38.09
N MET A 251 -12.76 -22.24 39.35
CA MET A 251 -12.54 -21.10 40.24
C MET A 251 -11.48 -20.12 39.72
N GLY A 252 -10.35 -20.61 39.20
CA GLY A 252 -9.32 -19.74 38.63
C GLY A 252 -9.77 -18.96 37.40
N ARG A 253 -10.74 -19.50 36.63
CA ARG A 253 -11.36 -18.79 35.49
C ARG A 253 -12.38 -17.74 35.96
N VAL A 254 -13.16 -18.06 37.00
CA VAL A 254 -14.11 -17.13 37.61
C VAL A 254 -13.36 -15.97 38.26
N TRP A 255 -12.32 -16.26 39.05
CA TRP A 255 -11.47 -15.26 39.70
C TRP A 255 -10.84 -14.30 38.68
N GLN A 256 -10.27 -14.81 37.59
CA GLN A 256 -9.75 -13.97 36.50
C GLN A 256 -10.80 -13.03 35.90
N LYS A 257 -12.05 -13.47 35.70
CA LYS A 257 -13.12 -12.60 35.19
C LYS A 257 -13.49 -11.49 36.19
N ILE A 258 -13.43 -11.78 37.48
CA ILE A 258 -13.72 -10.80 38.54
C ILE A 258 -12.62 -9.73 38.63
N ILE A 259 -11.36 -10.12 38.49
CA ILE A 259 -10.23 -9.19 38.66
C ILE A 259 -9.81 -8.49 37.35
N ALA A 260 -10.16 -9.05 36.19
CA ALA A 260 -9.85 -8.44 34.88
C ALA A 260 -10.20 -6.95 34.74
N PRO A 261 -11.34 -6.43 35.27
CA PRO A 261 -11.63 -4.99 35.21
C PRO A 261 -10.78 -4.13 36.16
N PHE A 262 -10.03 -4.74 37.10
CA PHE A 262 -9.17 -4.05 38.08
C PHE A 262 -7.67 -4.19 37.77
N ARG A 263 -7.33 -4.72 36.60
CA ARG A 263 -5.96 -4.98 36.14
C ARG A 263 -5.68 -4.23 34.86
#